data_AF-A0A350AT75-F1
#
_entry.id   AF-A0A350AT75-F1
#
_cell.length_a   1.000
_cell.length_b   1.000
_cell.length_c   1.000
_cell.angle_alpha   90.00
_cell.angle_beta   90.00
_cell.angle_gamma   90.00
#
_symmetry.space_group_name_H-M   'P 1'
#
loop_
_entity.id
_entity.type
_entity.pdbx_description
1 polymer ?
#
loop_
_entity_poly.entity_id
_entity_poly.type
_entity_poly.pdbx_seq_one_letter_code
_entity_poly.pdbx_strand_id
1 'polypeptide(L)'
;MKIHLIITTLILGLASSGFAKNPTHADVAYDTHERTVLDFWQAEGEGPRPLLVYIHGGGWMKGDKRAMRNADVYLEKGISVAAINYRLVPEHPLPAPVHDAARAVQFLRFKAKEWNIDSNKVVLAGGSAGACSS
;
A
#
# COMPACT_ATOMS: atom_id res chain seq x y z
N MET A 1 0.18 -55.16 3.09
CA MET A 1 0.74 -54.37 1.98
C MET A 1 -0.33 -53.39 1.49
N LYS A 2 -0.21 -52.10 1.81
CA LYS A 2 -1.12 -51.05 1.31
C LYS A 2 -0.28 -50.04 0.52
N ILE A 3 -0.51 -50.00 -0.79
CA ILE A 3 0.18 -49.14 -1.75
C ILE A 3 -0.42 -47.74 -1.61
N HIS A 4 0.41 -46.74 -1.30
CA HIS A 4 0.00 -45.33 -1.32
C HIS A 4 0.36 -44.73 -2.68
N LEU A 5 -0.67 -44.35 -3.42
CA LEU A 5 -0.57 -43.64 -4.70
C LEU A 5 -0.45 -42.15 -4.42
N ILE A 6 0.72 -41.55 -4.70
CA ILE A 6 0.93 -40.11 -4.64
C ILE A 6 0.57 -39.52 -6.00
N ILE A 7 -0.51 -38.74 -6.06
CA ILE A 7 -0.89 -37.96 -7.24
C ILE A 7 -0.34 -36.54 -7.03
N THR A 8 0.74 -36.21 -7.73
CA THR A 8 1.29 -34.86 -7.76
C THR A 8 0.61 -34.09 -8.90
N THR A 9 -0.36 -33.24 -8.58
CA THR A 9 -0.97 -32.32 -9.56
C THR A 9 -0.08 -31.09 -9.69
N LEU A 10 0.63 -31.00 -10.83
CA LEU A 10 1.33 -29.81 -11.27
C LEU A 10 0.30 -28.77 -11.74
N ILE A 11 0.09 -27.69 -10.98
CA ILE A 11 -0.75 -26.58 -11.40
C ILE A 11 0.13 -25.61 -12.20
N LEU A 12 -0.09 -25.55 -13.52
CA LEU A 12 0.41 -24.47 -14.37
C LEU A 12 -0.27 -23.15 -13.94
N GLY A 13 0.52 -22.19 -13.47
CA GLY A 13 0.02 -20.86 -13.10
C GLY A 13 -0.43 -20.07 -14.32
N LEU A 14 -1.74 -19.83 -14.45
CA LEU A 14 -2.24 -18.72 -15.26
C LEU A 14 -1.91 -17.42 -14.51
N ALA A 15 -1.17 -16.52 -15.17
CA ALA A 15 -1.02 -15.15 -14.69
C ALA A 15 -2.39 -14.48 -14.70
N SER A 16 -3.01 -14.31 -13.52
CA SER A 16 -4.22 -13.52 -13.41
C SER A 16 -3.84 -12.05 -13.54
N SER A 17 -4.37 -11.38 -14.56
CA SER A 17 -4.56 -9.93 -14.53
C SER A 17 -5.63 -9.62 -13.47
N GLY A 18 -5.23 -9.69 -12.21
CA GLY A 18 -6.07 -9.47 -11.04
C GLY A 18 -5.70 -8.15 -10.39
N PHE A 19 -6.68 -7.55 -9.71
CA PHE A 19 -6.42 -6.52 -8.69
C PHE A 19 -5.29 -6.98 -7.76
N ALA A 20 -4.54 -6.04 -7.19
CA ALA A 20 -3.58 -6.35 -6.14
C ALA A 20 -4.21 -7.32 -5.13
N LYS A 21 -3.41 -8.29 -4.64
CA LYS A 21 -3.80 -9.16 -3.52
C LYS A 21 -4.50 -8.35 -2.43
N ASN A 22 -5.39 -8.95 -1.66
CA ASN A 22 -6.01 -8.24 -0.54
C ASN A 22 -4.94 -7.69 0.42
N PRO A 23 -5.09 -6.44 0.91
CA PRO A 23 -4.14 -5.87 1.85
C PRO A 23 -4.11 -6.67 3.15
N THR A 24 -2.92 -6.72 3.77
CA THR A 24 -2.73 -7.27 5.13
C THR A 24 -3.55 -6.49 6.14
N HIS A 25 -3.61 -5.17 5.98
CA HIS A 25 -4.50 -4.29 6.74
C HIS A 25 -5.23 -3.36 5.77
N ALA A 26 -6.56 -3.47 5.70
CA ALA A 26 -7.41 -2.61 4.88
C ALA A 26 -7.93 -1.42 5.70
N ASP A 27 -8.10 -0.28 5.04
CA ASP A 27 -8.82 0.90 5.54
C ASP A 27 -8.37 1.37 6.94
N VAL A 28 -7.06 1.27 7.21
CA VAL A 28 -6.49 1.70 8.49
C VAL A 28 -6.50 3.23 8.57
N ALA A 29 -7.25 3.77 9.52
CA ALA A 29 -7.25 5.20 9.79
C ALA A 29 -5.89 5.67 10.34
N TYR A 30 -5.34 6.72 9.74
CA TYR A 30 -4.12 7.39 10.21
C TYR A 30 -4.38 8.80 10.77
N ASP A 31 -5.61 9.31 10.58
CA ASP A 31 -6.13 10.53 11.18
C ASP A 31 -7.65 10.40 11.39
N THR A 32 -8.31 11.42 11.93
CA THR A 32 -9.73 11.37 12.34
C THR A 32 -10.72 11.52 11.20
N HIS A 33 -10.29 11.91 10.00
CA HIS A 33 -11.18 12.10 8.86
C HIS A 33 -11.49 10.75 8.18
N GLU A 34 -12.70 10.56 7.66
CA GLU A 34 -13.10 9.28 7.04
C GLU A 34 -12.23 8.90 5.82
N ARG A 35 -11.70 9.90 5.11
CA ARG A 35 -10.79 9.70 3.98
C ARG A 35 -9.33 9.52 4.38
N THR A 36 -8.93 9.79 5.62
CA THR A 36 -7.54 9.62 6.06
C THR A 36 -7.29 8.18 6.48
N VAL A 37 -7.42 7.30 5.49
CA VAL A 37 -7.24 5.85 5.59
C VAL A 37 -6.20 5.35 4.60
N LEU A 38 -5.57 4.22 4.91
CA LEU A 38 -4.63 3.54 4.02
C LEU A 38 -4.88 2.03 3.97
N ASP A 39 -4.43 1.42 2.88
CA ASP A 39 -4.26 -0.03 2.78
C ASP A 39 -2.77 -0.34 2.89
N PHE A 40 -2.43 -1.41 3.62
CA PHE A 40 -1.07 -1.87 3.80
C PHE A 40 -0.94 -3.33 3.38
N TRP A 41 0.07 -3.61 2.56
CA TRP A 41 0.52 -4.93 2.16
C TRP A 41 1.89 -5.19 2.74
N GLN A 42 1.96 -6.16 3.63
CA GLN A 42 3.22 -6.57 4.24
C GLN A 42 3.97 -7.53 3.33
N ALA A 43 5.22 -7.20 3.00
CA ALA A 43 6.10 -8.13 2.32
C ALA A 43 6.61 -9.22 3.27
N GLU A 44 6.75 -10.43 2.75
CA GLU A 44 7.33 -11.57 3.47
C GLU A 44 8.87 -11.49 3.50
N GLY A 45 9.48 -12.20 4.45
CA GLY A 45 10.93 -12.33 4.61
C GLY A 45 11.45 -11.95 6.00
N GLU A 46 12.74 -12.18 6.20
CA GLU A 46 13.40 -11.86 7.47
C GLU A 46 13.70 -10.36 7.61
N GLY A 47 13.60 -9.87 8.85
CA GLY A 47 13.93 -8.49 9.24
C GLY A 47 13.00 -7.41 8.68
N PRO A 48 13.22 -6.14 9.07
CA PRO A 48 12.42 -5.01 8.59
C PRO A 48 12.49 -4.82 7.08
N ARG A 49 11.33 -4.63 6.43
CA ARG A 49 11.20 -4.51 4.98
C ARG A 49 11.18 -3.05 4.52
N PRO A 50 11.80 -2.70 3.38
CA PRO A 50 11.60 -1.36 2.80
C PRO A 50 10.13 -1.13 2.46
N LEU A 51 9.72 0.14 2.39
CA LEU A 51 8.33 0.55 2.17
C LEU A 51 8.19 1.46 0.95
N LEU A 52 7.24 1.14 0.08
CA LEU A 52 6.70 2.06 -0.92
C LEU A 52 5.37 2.62 -0.44
N VAL A 53 5.23 3.95 -0.39
CA VAL A 53 3.96 4.63 -0.12
C VAL A 53 3.44 5.22 -1.41
N TYR A 54 2.32 4.68 -1.89
CA TYR A 54 1.63 5.14 -3.07
C TYR A 54 0.60 6.22 -2.72
N ILE A 55 0.72 7.35 -3.40
CA ILE A 55 -0.15 8.51 -3.27
C ILE A 55 -0.86 8.70 -4.62
N HIS A 56 -2.17 8.49 -4.64
CA HIS A 56 -2.93 8.56 -5.88
C HIS A 56 -2.95 9.98 -6.45
N GLY A 57 -3.08 10.10 -7.78
CA GLY A 57 -3.31 11.37 -8.47
C GLY A 57 -4.78 11.81 -8.44
N GLY A 58 -5.16 12.72 -9.35
CA GLY A 58 -6.54 13.19 -9.49
C GLY A 58 -6.75 14.67 -9.18
N GLY A 59 -5.69 15.49 -9.28
CA GLY A 59 -5.76 16.95 -9.10
C GLY A 59 -6.22 17.38 -7.71
N TRP A 60 -6.06 16.51 -6.70
CA TRP A 60 -6.66 16.63 -5.37
C TRP A 60 -8.20 16.70 -5.33
N MET A 61 -8.88 16.60 -6.48
CA MET A 61 -10.34 16.68 -6.61
C MET A 61 -11.01 15.30 -6.59
N LYS A 62 -10.25 14.25 -6.89
CA LYS A 62 -10.73 12.87 -6.97
C LYS A 62 -9.59 11.88 -6.78
N GLY A 63 -9.94 10.60 -6.78
CA GLY A 63 -9.00 9.49 -6.72
C GLY A 63 -9.20 8.65 -5.48
N ASP A 64 -8.47 7.53 -5.43
CA ASP A 64 -8.59 6.55 -4.38
C ASP A 64 -7.34 5.68 -4.29
N LYS A 65 -6.98 5.23 -3.08
CA LYS A 65 -5.88 4.30 -2.77
C LYS A 65 -5.93 3.02 -3.60
N ARG A 66 -7.14 2.58 -3.99
CA ARG A 66 -7.35 1.43 -4.88
C ARG A 66 -6.65 1.61 -6.23
N ALA A 67 -6.30 2.82 -6.66
CA ALA A 67 -5.52 3.02 -7.88
C ALA A 67 -4.17 2.27 -7.89
N MET A 68 -3.65 1.87 -6.72
CA MET A 68 -2.60 0.85 -6.63
C MET A 68 -3.14 -0.52 -7.07
N ARG A 69 -2.78 -0.98 -8.28
CA ARG A 69 -3.21 -2.27 -8.84
C ARG A 69 -2.17 -3.38 -8.76
N ASN A 70 -0.90 -3.02 -8.57
CA ASN A 70 0.24 -3.89 -8.78
C ASN A 70 1.13 -3.98 -7.52
N ALA A 71 0.52 -3.99 -6.33
CA ALA A 71 1.26 -4.14 -5.07
C ALA A 71 2.12 -5.42 -5.08
N ASP A 72 1.61 -6.51 -5.66
CA ASP A 72 2.26 -7.82 -5.71
C ASP A 72 3.67 -7.77 -6.35
N VAL A 73 3.87 -6.93 -7.37
CA VAL A 73 5.18 -6.75 -8.03
C VAL A 73 6.24 -6.24 -7.06
N TYR A 74 5.85 -5.46 -6.05
CA TYR A 74 6.74 -4.96 -5.01
C TYR A 74 6.88 -5.97 -3.87
N LEU A 75 5.79 -6.65 -3.51
CA LEU A 75 5.81 -7.69 -2.48
C LEU A 75 6.73 -8.87 -2.87
N GLU A 76 6.71 -9.30 -4.13
CA GLU A 76 7.62 -10.33 -4.67
C GLU A 76 9.10 -9.93 -4.57
N LYS A 77 9.40 -8.63 -4.57
CA LYS A 77 10.74 -8.07 -4.35
C LYS A 77 11.03 -7.81 -2.87
N GLY A 78 10.12 -8.21 -2.00
CA GLY A 78 10.23 -8.05 -0.57
C GLY A 78 10.09 -6.60 -0.10
N ILE A 79 9.36 -5.76 -0.83
CA ILE A 79 9.07 -4.37 -0.50
C ILE A 79 7.61 -4.27 -0.05
N SER A 80 7.38 -3.85 1.19
CA SER A 80 6.03 -3.60 1.69
C SER A 80 5.42 -2.38 0.97
N VAL A 81 4.11 -2.38 0.82
CA VAL A 81 3.39 -1.31 0.11
C VAL A 81 2.34 -0.70 1.04
N ALA A 82 2.22 0.62 1.05
CA ALA A 82 1.07 1.32 1.58
C ALA A 82 0.43 2.14 0.45
N ALA A 83 -0.89 2.16 0.34
CA ALA A 83 -1.61 3.07 -0.55
C ALA A 83 -2.57 3.93 0.27
N ILE A 84 -2.49 5.25 0.13
CA ILE A 84 -3.20 6.19 1.01
C ILE A 84 -4.34 6.87 0.27
N ASN A 85 -5.43 7.12 0.98
CA ASN A 85 -6.38 8.18 0.65
C ASN A 85 -6.00 9.45 1.40
N TYR A 86 -6.48 10.59 0.92
CA TYR A 86 -6.36 11.90 1.56
C TYR A 86 -7.65 12.70 1.35
N ARG A 87 -7.82 13.81 2.09
CA ARG A 87 -8.95 14.75 1.89
C ARG A 87 -8.88 15.42 0.53
N LEU A 88 -10.05 15.68 -0.07
CA LEU A 88 -10.15 16.24 -1.42
C LEU A 88 -10.59 17.71 -1.38
N VAL A 89 -10.26 18.44 -2.45
CA VAL A 89 -10.81 19.77 -2.74
C VAL A 89 -12.14 19.61 -3.49
N PRO A 90 -13.07 20.58 -3.38
CA PRO A 90 -12.95 21.89 -2.71
C PRO A 90 -13.18 21.88 -1.19
N GLU A 91 -13.70 20.80 -0.61
CA GLU A 91 -14.09 20.75 0.81
C GLU A 91 -12.90 20.94 1.76
N HIS A 92 -11.72 20.46 1.34
CA HIS A 92 -10.47 20.62 2.07
C HIS A 92 -9.38 21.19 1.15
N PRO A 93 -9.31 22.52 1.02
CA PRO A 93 -8.34 23.18 0.15
C PRO A 93 -6.88 22.83 0.50
N LEU A 94 -5.98 23.04 -0.46
CA LEU A 94 -4.55 22.99 -0.20
C LEU A 94 -4.17 23.91 0.98
N PRO A 95 -3.26 23.48 1.87
CA PRO A 95 -2.39 22.30 1.75
C PRO A 95 -2.96 21.01 2.40
N ALA A 96 -4.25 20.92 2.74
CA ALA A 96 -4.81 19.79 3.49
C ALA A 96 -4.48 18.40 2.90
N PRO A 97 -4.63 18.15 1.57
CA PRO A 97 -4.27 16.86 0.98
C PRO A 97 -2.77 16.50 1.13
N VAL A 98 -1.90 17.51 1.07
CA VAL A 98 -0.43 17.34 1.19
C VAL A 98 -0.05 17.04 2.64
N HIS A 99 -0.69 17.73 3.60
CA HIS A 99 -0.51 17.43 5.02
C HIS A 99 -1.01 16.04 5.39
N ASP A 100 -2.12 15.59 4.80
CA ASP A 100 -2.64 14.22 5.00
C ASP A 100 -1.63 13.17 4.51
N ALA A 101 -0.99 13.40 3.35
CA ALA A 101 0.08 12.54 2.86
C ALA A 101 1.27 12.46 3.82
N ALA A 102 1.75 13.61 4.30
CA ALA A 102 2.83 13.67 5.29
C ALA A 102 2.44 12.96 6.61
N ARG A 103 1.20 13.13 7.05
CA ARG A 103 0.65 12.45 8.23
C ARG A 103 0.59 10.94 8.06
N ALA A 104 0.20 10.45 6.88
CA ALA A 104 0.20 9.02 6.58
C ALA A 104 1.62 8.42 6.65
N VAL A 105 2.64 9.13 6.13
CA VAL A 105 4.04 8.71 6.24
C VAL A 105 4.50 8.68 7.70
N GLN A 106 4.13 9.69 8.49
CA GLN A 106 4.43 9.71 9.92
C GLN A 106 3.79 8.52 10.66
N PHE A 107 2.52 8.21 10.35
CA PHE A 107 1.81 7.06 10.90
C PHE A 107 2.48 5.73 10.54
N LEU A 108 2.89 5.56 9.28
CA LEU A 108 3.59 4.35 8.83
C LEU A 108 4.95 4.17 9.52
N ARG A 109 5.68 5.26 9.76
CA ARG A 109 6.91 5.22 10.56
C ARG A 109 6.64 4.88 12.02
N PHE A 110 5.55 5.38 12.61
CA PHE A 110 5.13 4.99 13.96
C PHE A 110 4.79 3.49 14.04
N LYS A 111 4.16 2.94 13.01
CA LYS A 111 3.84 1.51 12.89
C LYS A 111 5.03 0.61 12.52
N ALA A 112 6.21 1.18 12.29
CA ALA A 112 7.30 0.44 11.65
C ALA A 112 7.72 -0.84 12.38
N LYS A 113 7.80 -0.82 13.71
CA LYS A 113 8.12 -2.03 14.49
C LYS A 113 7.01 -3.09 14.42
N GLU A 114 5.76 -2.66 14.53
CA GLU A 114 4.59 -3.54 14.53
C GLU A 114 4.39 -4.20 13.16
N TRP A 115 4.62 -3.45 12.07
CA TRP A 115 4.36 -3.89 10.70
C TRP A 115 5.64 -4.30 9.96
N ASN A 116 6.73 -4.50 10.70
CA ASN A 116 8.02 -4.95 10.18
C ASN A 116 8.55 -4.10 9.01
N ILE A 117 8.53 -2.77 9.17
CA ILE A 117 9.01 -1.79 8.17
C ILE A 117 10.39 -1.26 8.58
N ASP A 118 11.30 -1.16 7.62
CA ASP A 118 12.53 -0.38 7.74
C ASP A 118 12.22 1.10 7.55
N SER A 119 12.11 1.84 8.66
CA SER A 119 11.78 3.28 8.63
C SER A 119 12.84 4.17 7.98
N ASN A 120 14.03 3.63 7.68
CA ASN A 120 15.09 4.34 6.96
C ASN A 120 15.04 4.10 5.44
N LYS A 121 14.15 3.22 4.97
CA LYS A 121 13.99 2.87 3.55
C LYS A 121 12.53 3.03 3.12
N VAL A 122 12.08 4.27 3.10
CA VAL A 122 10.73 4.65 2.66
C VAL A 122 10.83 5.42 1.35
N VAL A 123 10.09 4.98 0.33
CA VAL A 123 9.96 5.65 -0.97
C VAL A 123 8.52 6.12 -1.14
N LEU A 124 8.35 7.35 -1.60
CA LEU A 124 7.04 7.92 -1.95
C LEU A 124 6.88 7.85 -3.46
N ALA A 125 5.71 7.43 -3.93
CA ALA A 125 5.42 7.27 -5.35
C ALA A 125 4.00 7.73 -5.68
N GLY A 126 3.83 8.41 -6.81
CA GLY A 126 2.54 8.89 -7.26
C GLY A 126 2.63 9.56 -8.62
N GLY A 127 1.48 9.81 -9.25
CA GLY A 127 1.38 10.54 -10.51
C GLY A 127 0.58 11.83 -10.33
N SER A 128 0.93 12.89 -11.08
CA SER A 128 0.22 14.19 -11.04
C SER A 128 0.16 14.75 -9.61
N ALA A 129 -1.03 15.07 -9.09
CA ALA A 129 -1.22 15.53 -7.71
C ALA A 129 -0.56 14.61 -6.65
N GLY A 130 -0.50 13.29 -6.91
CA GLY A 130 0.19 12.36 -6.03
C GLY A 130 1.69 12.61 -5.99
N ALA A 131 2.32 12.90 -7.15
CA ALA A 131 3.73 13.26 -7.22
C ALA A 131 4.00 14.61 -6.53
N CYS A 132 3.07 15.57 -6.67
CA CYS A 132 3.15 16.86 -5.96
C CYS A 132 2.92 16.75 -4.44
N SER A 133 2.52 15.58 -3.95
CA SER A 133 2.29 15.28 -2.52
C SER A 133 3.26 14.22 -1.98
N SER A 134 4.20 13.75 -2.82
CA SER A 134 5.24 12.76 -2.51
C SER A 134 6.54 13.42 -2.06
#